data_AF-A0A062VAV8-F1
#
_entry.id   AF-A0A062VAV8-F1
#
_cell.length_a   1.000
_cell.length_b   1.000
_cell.length_c   1.000
_cell.angle_alpha   90.00
_cell.angle_beta   90.00
_cell.angle_gamma   90.00
#
_symmetry.space_group_name_H-M   'P 1'
#
loop_
_entity.id
_entity.type
_entity.pdbx_description
1 polymer ?
#
loop_
_entity_poly.entity_id
_entity_poly.type
_entity_poly.pdbx_seq_one_letter_code
_entity_poly.pdbx_strand_id
1 'polypeptide(L)'
;MKCLLSQLHAAGRQDLPYARLLEGHVDAIQIIRRYSGMPGLADTLAKASWCGVWNADLPGAPLRIESGVVRGGKSFASGAGSLTHALVTTAANDPARVQLWLVDLQKTPPHIDRDWWQVVGMQASQTHRVSWSAVPAHALTRIGAPGDYAREPWFSGGALRYVAIHAGGIAALFDTVRTHLVVRERERDPHQLVRLARLFTAAETAADPGQPLRCPHINNGALSFFIGKTSQARILTNRLLTDYPYPPAGTIRISASARSALTGRNTSIAAAKPS
;
A
#
# COMPACT_ATOMS: atom_id res chain seq x y z
N MET A 1 -7.26 -2.09 17.54
CA MET A 1 -6.60 -1.08 16.67
C MET A 1 -5.10 -0.96 16.95
N LYS A 2 -4.66 -0.70 18.20
CA LYS A 2 -3.23 -0.53 18.54
C LYS A 2 -2.33 -1.69 18.06
N CYS A 3 -2.70 -2.94 18.34
CA CYS A 3 -1.93 -4.12 17.92
C CYS A 3 -1.70 -4.18 16.39
N LEU A 4 -2.73 -3.95 15.58
CA LEU A 4 -2.62 -3.94 14.12
C LEU A 4 -1.68 -2.82 13.62
N LEU A 5 -1.80 -1.62 14.17
CA LEU A 5 -0.93 -0.50 13.76
C LEU A 5 0.54 -0.78 14.12
N SER A 6 0.81 -1.36 15.30
CA SER A 6 2.16 -1.78 15.68
C SER A 6 2.73 -2.85 14.76
N GLN A 7 1.91 -3.84 14.35
CA GLN A 7 2.33 -4.87 13.38
C GLN A 7 2.63 -4.28 12.00
N LEU A 8 1.79 -3.35 11.52
CA LEU A 8 2.00 -2.66 10.25
C LEU A 8 3.24 -1.77 10.28
N HIS A 9 3.47 -1.06 11.39
CA HIS A 9 4.70 -0.32 11.60
C HIS A 9 5.94 -1.24 11.57
N ALA A 10 5.89 -2.40 12.25
CA ALA A 10 6.97 -3.38 12.22
C ALA A 10 7.21 -3.92 10.81
N ALA A 11 6.16 -4.23 10.04
CA ALA A 11 6.29 -4.63 8.65
C ALA A 11 6.92 -3.53 7.79
N GLY A 12 6.53 -2.26 7.99
CA GLY A 12 7.10 -1.11 7.32
C GLY A 12 8.60 -0.92 7.61
N ARG A 13 9.04 -1.22 8.84
CA ARG A 13 10.46 -1.24 9.21
C ARG A 13 11.25 -2.32 8.48
N GLN A 14 10.63 -3.44 8.15
CA GLN A 14 11.30 -4.57 7.49
C GLN A 14 11.39 -4.37 5.98
N ASP A 15 10.26 -4.10 5.32
CA ASP A 15 10.16 -3.92 3.87
C ASP A 15 8.91 -3.10 3.55
N LEU A 16 9.12 -1.81 3.22
CA LEU A 16 8.03 -0.88 2.94
C LEU A 16 7.15 -1.29 1.74
N PRO A 17 7.69 -1.71 0.58
CA PRO A 17 6.87 -2.26 -0.50
C PRO A 17 6.01 -3.45 -0.06
N TYR A 18 6.56 -4.41 0.70
CA TYR A 18 5.78 -5.52 1.24
C TYR A 18 4.68 -5.03 2.19
N ALA A 19 5.02 -4.13 3.12
CA ALA A 19 4.08 -3.55 4.07
C ALA A 19 2.93 -2.83 3.37
N ARG A 20 3.19 -2.18 2.23
CA ARG A 20 2.15 -1.57 1.38
C ARG A 20 1.16 -2.59 0.84
N LEU A 21 1.63 -3.76 0.40
CA LEU A 21 0.76 -4.83 -0.06
C LEU A 21 -0.03 -5.47 1.09
N LEU A 22 0.62 -5.68 2.24
CA LEU A 22 -0.01 -6.20 3.43
C LEU A 22 -1.12 -5.28 3.94
N GLU A 23 -0.87 -3.97 3.99
CA GLU A 23 -1.88 -2.98 4.37
C GLU A 23 -3.08 -3.02 3.41
N GLY A 24 -2.83 -3.05 2.09
CA GLY A 24 -3.89 -3.15 1.09
C GLY A 24 -4.72 -4.42 1.22
N HIS A 25 -4.10 -5.55 1.58
CA HIS A 25 -4.81 -6.80 1.86
C HIS A 25 -5.67 -6.68 3.11
N VAL A 26 -5.12 -6.14 4.21
CA VAL A 26 -5.89 -5.90 5.44
C VAL A 26 -7.08 -4.97 5.17
N ASP A 27 -6.91 -3.92 4.37
CA ASP A 27 -7.99 -3.01 3.98
C ASP A 27 -9.08 -3.74 3.20
N ALA A 28 -8.69 -4.49 2.17
CA ALA A 28 -9.63 -5.23 1.33
C ALA A 28 -10.45 -6.24 2.16
N ILE A 29 -9.81 -7.03 3.01
CA ILE A 29 -10.51 -8.01 3.86
C ILE A 29 -11.46 -7.31 4.85
N GLN A 30 -11.07 -6.18 5.43
CA GLN A 30 -11.95 -5.43 6.33
C GLN A 30 -13.16 -4.83 5.60
N ILE A 31 -12.99 -4.32 4.38
CA ILE A 31 -14.08 -3.81 3.54
C ILE A 31 -15.03 -4.95 3.16
N ILE A 32 -14.52 -6.07 2.66
CA ILE A 32 -15.33 -7.23 2.24
C ILE A 32 -16.11 -7.79 3.43
N ARG A 33 -15.47 -7.94 4.59
CA ARG A 33 -16.14 -8.43 5.81
C ARG A 33 -17.29 -7.52 6.23
N ARG A 34 -17.15 -6.22 6.04
CA ARG A 34 -18.16 -5.24 6.46
C ARG A 34 -19.31 -5.11 5.46
N TYR A 35 -19.02 -5.17 4.16
CA TYR A 35 -19.95 -4.69 3.14
C TYR A 35 -20.34 -5.72 2.08
N SER A 36 -19.71 -6.89 2.01
CA SER A 36 -20.05 -7.86 0.96
C SER A 36 -21.47 -8.40 1.06
N GLY A 37 -22.03 -8.50 2.27
CA GLY A 37 -23.29 -9.21 2.50
C GLY A 37 -23.20 -10.72 2.21
N MET A 38 -22.00 -11.25 1.95
CA MET A 38 -21.74 -12.65 1.60
C MET A 38 -21.04 -13.34 2.77
N PRO A 39 -21.75 -14.18 3.55
CA PRO A 39 -21.16 -14.89 4.68
C PRO A 39 -19.92 -15.71 4.26
N GLY A 40 -18.85 -15.62 5.05
CA GLY A 40 -17.61 -16.38 4.84
C GLY A 40 -16.67 -15.89 3.74
N LEU A 41 -17.10 -14.97 2.86
CA LEU A 41 -16.26 -14.50 1.74
C LEU A 41 -14.93 -13.90 2.22
N ALA A 42 -14.98 -13.03 3.22
CA ALA A 42 -13.77 -12.39 3.76
C ALA A 42 -12.78 -13.39 4.35
N ASP A 43 -13.28 -14.43 5.05
CA ASP A 43 -12.41 -15.43 5.69
C ASP A 43 -11.80 -16.38 4.65
N THR A 44 -12.55 -16.73 3.60
CA THR A 44 -12.03 -17.48 2.46
C THR A 44 -10.90 -16.70 1.77
N LEU A 45 -11.13 -15.42 1.44
CA LEU A 45 -10.12 -14.60 0.78
C LEU A 45 -8.91 -14.34 1.67
N ALA A 46 -9.09 -14.15 2.97
CA ALA A 46 -7.98 -13.96 3.90
C ALA A 46 -7.05 -15.18 3.99
N LYS A 47 -7.57 -16.40 3.76
CA LYS A 47 -6.79 -17.65 3.84
C LYS A 47 -6.14 -18.05 2.52
N ALA A 48 -6.79 -17.74 1.40
CA ALA A 48 -6.45 -18.31 0.10
C ALA A 48 -6.10 -17.28 -0.98
N SER A 49 -5.99 -15.99 -0.64
CA SER A 49 -5.81 -14.93 -1.63
C SER A 49 -4.99 -13.76 -1.13
N TRP A 50 -4.44 -13.04 -2.10
CA TRP A 50 -3.79 -11.76 -1.88
C TRP A 50 -4.65 -10.67 -2.52
N CYS A 51 -5.11 -9.74 -1.70
CA CYS A 51 -6.15 -8.78 -2.07
C CYS A 51 -5.58 -7.37 -2.01
N GLY A 52 -6.01 -6.49 -2.91
CA GLY A 52 -5.66 -5.07 -2.86
C GLY A 52 -6.89 -4.18 -3.00
N VAL A 53 -6.71 -2.88 -2.78
CA VAL A 53 -7.72 -1.85 -3.02
C VAL A 53 -7.15 -0.83 -4.01
N TRP A 54 -7.82 -0.69 -5.15
CA TRP A 54 -7.45 0.22 -6.24
C TRP A 54 -8.56 1.26 -6.42
N ASN A 55 -8.42 2.37 -5.70
CA ASN A 55 -9.40 3.45 -5.68
C ASN A 55 -9.09 4.58 -6.67
N ALA A 56 -7.81 4.81 -7.01
CA ALA A 56 -7.37 5.92 -7.83
C ALA A 56 -7.67 5.70 -9.32
N ASP A 57 -8.44 6.60 -9.92
CA ASP A 57 -8.80 6.52 -11.32
C ASP A 57 -7.60 6.63 -12.26
N LEU A 58 -7.69 5.95 -13.42
CA LEU A 58 -6.80 6.20 -14.54
C LEU A 58 -7.17 7.54 -15.20
N PRO A 59 -6.25 8.52 -15.28
CA PRO A 59 -6.53 9.80 -15.92
C PRO A 59 -7.04 9.63 -17.35
N GLY A 60 -8.13 10.32 -17.69
CA GLY A 60 -8.78 10.25 -19.01
C GLY A 60 -9.60 8.98 -19.26
N ALA A 61 -9.40 7.91 -18.49
CA ALA A 61 -10.10 6.64 -18.67
C ALA A 61 -10.43 5.97 -17.33
N PRO A 62 -11.19 6.63 -16.43
CA PRO A 62 -11.56 6.04 -15.14
C PRO A 62 -12.36 4.76 -15.35
N LEU A 63 -12.30 3.83 -14.39
CA LEU A 63 -13.10 2.62 -14.45
C LEU A 63 -14.59 2.96 -14.37
N ARG A 64 -15.37 2.44 -15.33
CA ARG A 64 -16.82 2.62 -15.41
C ARG A 64 -17.49 1.31 -15.77
N ILE A 65 -18.75 1.19 -15.37
CA ILE A 65 -19.65 0.12 -15.81
C ILE A 65 -20.83 0.79 -16.48
N GLU A 66 -20.93 0.62 -17.80
CA GLU A 66 -21.94 1.25 -18.64
C GLU A 66 -22.57 0.15 -19.52
N SER A 67 -23.89 0.09 -19.56
CA SER A 67 -24.64 -0.89 -20.37
C SER A 67 -24.18 -2.36 -20.15
N GLY A 68 -23.84 -2.72 -18.90
CA GLY A 68 -23.39 -4.06 -18.54
C GLY A 68 -21.94 -4.39 -18.93
N VAL A 69 -21.14 -3.40 -19.34
CA VAL A 69 -19.74 -3.59 -19.72
C VAL A 69 -18.83 -2.71 -18.87
N VAL A 70 -17.73 -3.31 -18.38
CA VAL A 70 -16.65 -2.65 -17.64
C VAL A 70 -15.61 -2.14 -18.63
N ARG A 71 -15.27 -0.85 -18.52
CA ARG A 71 -14.24 -0.17 -19.32
C ARG A 71 -13.44 0.81 -18.48
N GLY A 72 -12.22 1.13 -18.92
CA GLY A 72 -11.34 2.07 -18.25
C GLY A 72 -10.43 1.39 -17.23
N GLY A 73 -9.91 2.14 -16.26
CA GLY A 73 -8.81 1.63 -15.44
C GLY A 73 -8.56 2.35 -14.13
N LYS A 74 -7.49 1.90 -13.47
CA LYS A 74 -6.98 2.44 -12.22
C LYS A 74 -5.49 2.78 -12.35
N SER A 75 -5.12 3.88 -11.71
CA SER A 75 -3.72 4.22 -11.47
C SER A 75 -3.31 3.75 -10.08
N PHE A 76 -2.00 3.68 -9.84
CA PHE A 76 -1.44 3.30 -8.55
C PHE A 76 -1.98 1.94 -8.04
N ALA A 77 -2.18 1.00 -8.95
CA ALA A 77 -2.63 -0.35 -8.64
C ALA A 77 -1.47 -1.17 -8.04
N SER A 78 -1.17 -0.92 -6.76
CA SER A 78 -0.17 -1.67 -5.99
C SER A 78 -0.50 -3.16 -6.05
N GLY A 79 0.52 -3.96 -6.39
CA GLY A 79 0.41 -5.42 -6.52
C GLY A 79 -0.26 -5.89 -7.81
N ALA A 80 -0.46 -5.04 -8.83
CA ALA A 80 -1.12 -5.42 -10.09
C ALA A 80 -0.54 -6.69 -10.75
N GLY A 81 0.75 -6.97 -10.55
CA GLY A 81 1.42 -8.17 -11.07
C GLY A 81 1.48 -9.38 -10.13
N SER A 82 0.92 -9.30 -8.92
CA SER A 82 1.05 -10.34 -7.88
C SER A 82 -0.21 -10.61 -7.04
N LEU A 83 -1.20 -9.71 -7.06
CA LEU A 83 -2.47 -9.91 -6.38
C LEU A 83 -3.34 -10.94 -7.10
N THR A 84 -4.13 -11.71 -6.35
CA THR A 84 -5.14 -12.60 -6.92
C THR A 84 -6.49 -11.90 -7.03
N HIS A 85 -6.78 -10.93 -6.15
CA HIS A 85 -8.02 -10.17 -6.16
C HIS A 85 -7.77 -8.68 -5.94
N ALA A 86 -8.66 -7.85 -6.48
CA ALA A 86 -8.68 -6.42 -6.20
C ALA A 86 -10.09 -5.92 -5.96
N LEU A 87 -10.26 -5.07 -4.95
CA LEU A 87 -11.38 -4.15 -4.88
C LEU A 87 -11.08 -2.94 -5.73
N VAL A 88 -11.89 -2.69 -6.75
CA VAL A 88 -11.83 -1.51 -7.60
C VAL A 88 -13.04 -0.62 -7.34
N THR A 89 -12.87 0.70 -7.48
CA THR A 89 -13.98 1.65 -7.36
C THR A 89 -14.51 2.09 -8.71
N THR A 90 -15.77 2.49 -8.77
CA THR A 90 -16.34 3.30 -9.86
C THR A 90 -16.98 4.55 -9.27
N ALA A 91 -17.22 5.57 -10.10
CA ALA A 91 -17.76 6.87 -9.67
C ALA A 91 -16.93 7.53 -8.55
N ALA A 92 -15.60 7.48 -8.67
CA ALA A 92 -14.68 7.99 -7.65
C ALA A 92 -14.65 9.52 -7.52
N ASN A 93 -15.34 10.24 -8.42
CA ASN A 93 -15.47 11.69 -8.40
C ASN A 93 -16.49 12.22 -7.37
N ASP A 94 -17.36 11.37 -6.83
CA ASP A 94 -18.33 11.74 -5.80
C ASP A 94 -18.28 10.68 -4.67
N PRO A 95 -17.78 11.04 -3.46
CA PRO A 95 -17.70 10.13 -2.33
C PRO A 95 -19.00 9.43 -1.99
N ALA A 96 -20.16 10.06 -2.19
CA ALA A 96 -21.47 9.46 -1.92
C ALA A 96 -21.88 8.41 -2.96
N ARG A 97 -21.22 8.39 -4.13
CA ARG A 97 -21.54 7.50 -5.25
C ARG A 97 -20.48 6.42 -5.48
N VAL A 98 -19.35 6.47 -4.78
CA VAL A 98 -18.28 5.47 -4.91
C VAL A 98 -18.86 4.07 -4.70
N GLN A 99 -18.77 3.22 -5.72
CA GLN A 99 -19.17 1.81 -5.63
C GLN A 99 -17.95 0.92 -5.69
N LEU A 100 -17.88 -0.08 -4.82
CA LEU A 100 -16.82 -1.10 -4.79
C LEU A 100 -17.22 -2.33 -5.61
N TRP A 101 -16.23 -2.90 -6.29
CA TRP A 101 -16.33 -4.12 -7.06
C TRP A 101 -15.14 -5.01 -6.77
N LEU A 102 -15.38 -6.27 -6.40
CA LEU A 102 -14.35 -7.29 -6.25
C LEU A 102 -14.11 -7.94 -7.61
N VAL A 103 -12.85 -7.95 -8.03
CA VAL A 103 -12.37 -8.57 -9.26
C VAL A 103 -11.48 -9.76 -8.90
N ASP A 104 -11.78 -10.93 -9.45
CA ASP A 104 -10.83 -12.05 -9.52
C ASP A 104 -9.87 -11.77 -10.69
N LEU A 105 -8.62 -11.43 -10.38
CA LEU A 105 -7.63 -10.99 -11.37
C LEU A 105 -7.08 -12.15 -12.21
N GLN A 106 -7.30 -13.40 -11.79
CA GLN A 106 -6.91 -14.57 -12.58
C GLN A 106 -7.95 -14.87 -13.66
N LYS A 107 -9.24 -14.73 -13.33
CA LYS A 107 -10.33 -14.90 -14.29
C LYS A 107 -10.56 -13.67 -15.16
N THR A 108 -10.28 -12.49 -14.63
CA THR A 108 -10.51 -11.20 -15.29
C THR A 108 -9.23 -10.35 -15.27
N PRO A 109 -8.15 -10.81 -15.93
CA PRO A 109 -6.87 -10.12 -15.89
C PRO A 109 -6.98 -8.74 -16.57
N PRO A 110 -6.47 -7.67 -15.94
CA PRO A 110 -6.34 -6.38 -16.60
C PRO A 110 -5.15 -6.38 -17.58
N HIS A 111 -5.17 -5.45 -18.52
CA HIS A 111 -3.93 -4.97 -19.13
C HIS A 111 -3.13 -4.21 -18.07
N ILE A 112 -1.84 -4.50 -17.93
CA ILE A 112 -0.94 -3.86 -16.94
C ILE A 112 0.14 -3.10 -17.70
N ASP A 113 0.13 -1.78 -17.60
CA ASP A 113 1.22 -0.92 -18.07
C ASP A 113 2.31 -0.88 -16.99
N ARG A 114 3.38 -1.64 -17.23
CA ARG A 114 4.52 -1.83 -16.31
C ARG A 114 5.60 -0.76 -16.49
N ASP A 115 5.57 -0.03 -17.59
CA ASP A 115 6.57 0.99 -17.92
C ASP A 115 6.30 2.29 -17.17
N TRP A 116 5.09 2.46 -16.65
CA TRP A 116 4.74 3.64 -15.88
C TRP A 116 5.42 3.76 -14.50
N TRP A 117 5.75 2.63 -13.84
CA TRP A 117 6.28 2.63 -12.46
C TRP A 117 7.79 2.43 -12.39
N GLN A 118 8.54 3.46 -12.77
CA GLN A 118 10.02 3.46 -12.81
C GLN A 118 10.62 4.33 -11.70
N VAL A 119 10.23 4.08 -10.45
CA VAL A 119 10.70 4.82 -9.26
C VAL A 119 11.89 4.12 -8.60
N VAL A 120 12.79 4.83 -7.92
CA VAL A 120 13.97 4.20 -7.26
C VAL A 120 13.56 3.40 -6.01
N GLY A 121 12.61 3.91 -5.22
CA GLY A 121 12.00 3.21 -4.10
C GLY A 121 10.67 2.56 -4.48
N MET A 122 10.16 1.62 -3.68
CA MET A 122 8.83 1.01 -3.88
C MET A 122 8.62 0.22 -5.19
N GLN A 123 9.65 -0.07 -6.00
CA GLN A 123 9.51 -0.89 -7.22
C GLN A 123 8.89 -2.26 -6.95
N ALA A 124 9.31 -2.91 -5.87
CA ALA A 124 8.82 -4.22 -5.44
C ALA A 124 7.31 -4.24 -5.10
N SER A 125 6.69 -3.08 -4.91
CA SER A 125 5.23 -2.98 -4.71
C SER A 125 4.44 -3.26 -5.99
N GLN A 126 5.08 -3.31 -7.17
CA GLN A 126 4.43 -3.55 -8.47
C GLN A 126 3.21 -2.61 -8.68
N THR A 127 3.40 -1.32 -8.38
CA THR A 127 2.34 -0.31 -8.43
C THR A 127 2.19 0.25 -9.83
N HIS A 128 1.29 -0.33 -10.62
CA HIS A 128 1.19 -0.04 -12.06
C HIS A 128 -0.09 0.70 -12.42
N ARG A 129 -0.26 1.00 -13.71
CA ARG A 129 -1.56 1.33 -14.30
C ARG A 129 -2.21 0.06 -14.82
N VAL A 130 -3.51 -0.07 -14.59
CA VAL A 130 -4.31 -1.22 -15.03
C VAL A 130 -5.55 -0.77 -15.76
N SER A 131 -5.99 -1.52 -16.77
CA SER A 131 -7.20 -1.20 -17.52
C SER A 131 -7.91 -2.44 -18.06
N TRP A 132 -9.22 -2.32 -18.23
CA TRP A 132 -10.09 -3.27 -18.92
C TRP A 132 -10.78 -2.57 -20.09
N SER A 133 -10.88 -3.25 -21.23
CA SER A 133 -11.40 -2.67 -22.47
C SER A 133 -12.86 -3.04 -22.75
N ALA A 134 -13.30 -4.26 -22.39
CA ALA A 134 -14.67 -4.74 -22.55
C ALA A 134 -14.93 -6.02 -21.75
N VAL A 135 -15.01 -5.91 -20.42
CA VAL A 135 -15.35 -7.06 -19.55
C VAL A 135 -16.84 -7.05 -19.21
N PRO A 136 -17.56 -8.19 -19.23
CA PRO A 136 -18.95 -8.24 -18.76
C PRO A 136 -19.07 -7.83 -17.29
N ALA A 137 -20.02 -6.98 -16.93
CA ALA A 137 -20.19 -6.48 -15.56
C ALA A 137 -20.41 -7.60 -14.54
N HIS A 138 -21.02 -8.72 -14.93
CA HIS A 138 -21.24 -9.89 -14.07
C HIS A 138 -19.94 -10.64 -13.72
N ALA A 139 -18.83 -10.36 -14.40
CA ALA A 139 -17.51 -10.90 -14.02
C ALA A 139 -16.94 -10.23 -12.75
N LEU A 140 -17.52 -9.11 -12.32
CA LEU A 140 -17.16 -8.40 -11.10
C LEU A 140 -18.26 -8.58 -10.06
N THR A 141 -17.87 -8.82 -8.81
CA THR A 141 -18.80 -8.95 -7.70
C THR A 141 -18.98 -7.60 -7.03
N ARG A 142 -20.22 -7.08 -7.01
CA ARG A 142 -20.53 -5.84 -6.30
C ARG A 142 -20.35 -6.01 -4.79
N ILE A 143 -19.66 -5.09 -4.13
CA ILE A 143 -19.44 -5.09 -2.68
C ILE A 143 -20.06 -3.82 -2.09
N GLY A 144 -20.99 -3.96 -1.16
CA GLY A 144 -21.63 -2.83 -0.48
C GLY A 144 -22.51 -1.95 -1.36
N ALA A 145 -23.04 -0.90 -0.75
CA ALA A 145 -23.81 0.17 -1.38
C ALA A 145 -22.90 1.33 -1.84
N PRO A 146 -23.37 2.22 -2.73
CA PRO A 146 -22.63 3.42 -3.10
C PRO A 146 -22.38 4.28 -1.85
N GLY A 147 -21.17 4.80 -1.74
CA GLY A 147 -20.73 5.62 -0.60
C GLY A 147 -20.20 4.84 0.60
N ASP A 148 -20.37 3.52 0.67
CA ASP A 148 -19.85 2.71 1.79
C ASP A 148 -18.32 2.78 1.90
N TYR A 149 -17.61 2.92 0.77
CA TYR A 149 -16.15 3.04 0.78
C TYR A 149 -15.65 4.27 1.55
N ALA A 150 -16.35 5.40 1.43
CA ALA A 150 -15.98 6.67 2.04
C ALA A 150 -16.56 6.84 3.45
N ARG A 151 -17.23 5.82 4.00
CA ARG A 151 -17.90 5.93 5.30
C ARG A 151 -16.90 5.99 6.45
N GLU A 152 -17.01 7.03 7.26
CA GLU A 152 -16.27 7.15 8.52
C GLU A 152 -16.85 6.25 9.62
N PRO A 153 -16.03 5.78 10.58
CA PRO A 153 -14.59 6.07 10.78
C PRO A 153 -13.65 5.16 9.96
N TRP A 154 -14.19 4.32 9.09
CA TRP A 154 -13.44 3.25 8.43
C TRP A 154 -12.48 3.78 7.38
N PHE A 155 -12.90 4.80 6.63
CA PHE A 155 -12.07 5.45 5.62
C PHE A 155 -10.83 6.09 6.24
N SER A 156 -11.00 6.97 7.25
CA SER A 156 -9.86 7.56 7.97
C SER A 156 -9.03 6.51 8.73
N GLY A 157 -9.67 5.45 9.24
CA GLY A 157 -8.98 4.30 9.81
C GLY A 157 -8.02 3.61 8.84
N GLY A 158 -8.35 3.58 7.54
CA GLY A 158 -7.45 3.10 6.49
C GLY A 158 -6.24 4.00 6.30
N ALA A 159 -6.44 5.31 6.29
CA ALA A 159 -5.34 6.27 6.20
C ALA A 159 -4.33 6.13 7.36
N LEU A 160 -4.80 5.86 8.58
CA LEU A 160 -3.94 5.59 9.74
C LEU A 160 -3.03 4.37 9.55
N ARG A 161 -3.53 3.30 8.92
CA ARG A 161 -2.73 2.10 8.64
C ARG A 161 -1.65 2.39 7.61
N TYR A 162 -1.96 3.17 6.58
CA TYR A 162 -0.97 3.64 5.62
C TYR A 162 0.11 4.50 6.29
N VAL A 163 -0.27 5.39 7.21
CA VAL A 163 0.71 6.17 7.99
C VAL A 163 1.60 5.25 8.83
N ALA A 164 1.04 4.22 9.48
CA ALA A 164 1.81 3.30 10.32
C ALA A 164 2.92 2.56 9.54
N ILE A 165 2.62 2.02 8.34
CA ILE A 165 3.64 1.36 7.52
C ILE A 165 4.75 2.35 7.09
N HIS A 166 4.40 3.59 6.77
CA HIS A 166 5.35 4.61 6.34
C HIS A 166 6.21 5.12 7.50
N ALA A 167 5.63 5.31 8.69
CA ALA A 167 6.38 5.62 9.90
C ALA A 167 7.44 4.54 10.18
N GLY A 168 7.07 3.26 10.01
CA GLY A 168 8.01 2.17 10.10
C GLY A 168 9.15 2.27 9.08
N GLY A 169 8.82 2.54 7.81
CA GLY A 169 9.81 2.73 6.75
C GLY A 169 10.78 3.89 7.02
N ILE A 170 10.29 5.01 7.54
CA ILE A 170 11.13 6.16 7.91
C ILE A 170 12.06 5.80 9.07
N ALA A 171 11.55 5.10 10.08
CA ALA A 171 12.36 4.66 11.21
C ALA A 171 13.48 3.67 10.80
N ALA A 172 13.20 2.77 9.86
CA ALA A 172 14.23 1.88 9.30
C ALA A 172 15.26 2.63 8.44
N LEU A 173 14.84 3.65 7.70
CA LEU A 173 15.75 4.53 6.95
C LEU A 173 16.69 5.27 7.91
N PHE A 174 16.16 5.81 9.02
CA PHE A 174 16.96 6.43 10.08
C PHE A 174 18.04 5.48 10.61
N ASP A 175 17.64 4.28 11.03
CA ASP A 175 18.57 3.28 11.56
C ASP A 175 19.64 2.88 10.53
N THR A 176 19.27 2.78 9.26
CA THR A 176 20.17 2.45 8.16
C THR A 176 21.20 3.55 7.94
N VAL A 177 20.76 4.82 7.88
CA VAL A 177 21.67 5.97 7.70
C VAL A 177 22.61 6.09 8.90
N ARG A 178 22.09 5.97 10.13
CA ARG A 178 22.91 5.98 11.35
C ARG A 178 23.99 4.90 11.30
N THR A 179 23.60 3.67 10.99
CA THR A 179 24.52 2.52 10.91
C THR A 179 25.58 2.74 9.83
N HIS A 180 25.17 3.25 8.66
CA HIS A 180 26.10 3.59 7.60
C HIS A 180 27.13 4.65 8.04
N LEU A 181 26.71 5.71 8.73
CA LEU A 181 27.62 6.75 9.20
C LEU A 181 28.63 6.20 10.21
N VAL A 182 28.21 5.34 11.14
CA VAL A 182 29.10 4.69 12.12
C VAL A 182 30.13 3.79 11.42
N VAL A 183 29.68 2.95 10.48
CA VAL A 183 30.58 2.05 9.73
C VAL A 183 31.61 2.81 8.88
N ARG A 184 31.27 4.03 8.48
CA ARG A 184 32.15 4.90 7.68
C ARG A 184 32.94 5.90 8.53
N GLU A 185 32.85 5.82 9.86
CA GLU A 185 33.51 6.72 10.82
C GLU A 185 33.16 8.20 10.57
N ARG A 186 31.91 8.46 10.16
CA ARG A 186 31.37 9.79 9.86
C ARG A 186 30.29 10.23 10.84
N GLU A 187 30.08 9.50 11.92
CA GLU A 187 29.05 9.82 12.91
C GLU A 187 29.32 11.11 13.69
N ARG A 188 30.55 11.63 13.65
CA ARG A 188 30.95 12.91 14.25
C ARG A 188 31.01 14.07 13.26
N ASP A 189 30.78 13.84 11.97
CA ASP A 189 30.77 14.88 10.94
C ASP A 189 29.60 15.85 11.21
N PRO A 190 29.84 17.16 11.43
CA PRO A 190 28.79 18.12 11.78
C PRO A 190 27.68 18.22 10.73
N HIS A 191 28.02 18.08 9.44
CA HIS A 191 27.03 18.13 8.38
C HIS A 191 26.17 16.86 8.35
N GLN A 192 26.77 15.69 8.60
CA GLN A 192 26.02 14.43 8.68
C GLN A 192 25.12 14.39 9.92
N LEU A 193 25.58 14.90 11.06
CA LEU A 193 24.78 15.00 12.27
C LEU A 193 23.52 15.85 12.07
N VAL A 194 23.62 17.00 11.39
CA VAL A 194 22.44 17.83 11.07
C VAL A 194 21.44 17.07 10.21
N ARG A 195 21.90 16.32 9.20
CA ARG A 195 21.01 15.56 8.33
C ARG A 195 20.40 14.35 9.04
N LEU A 196 21.15 13.69 9.92
CA LEU A 196 20.67 12.59 10.75
C LEU A 196 19.63 13.09 11.78
N ALA A 197 19.85 14.25 12.39
CA ALA A 197 18.89 14.89 13.29
C ALA A 197 17.57 15.22 12.58
N ARG A 198 17.62 15.75 11.35
CA ARG A 198 16.41 15.98 10.54
C ARG A 198 15.64 14.69 10.26
N LEU A 199 16.36 13.61 9.97
CA LEU A 199 15.76 12.29 9.73
C LEU A 199 15.17 11.69 11.01
N PHE A 200 15.82 11.90 12.16
CA PHE A 200 15.28 11.53 13.48
C PHE A 200 13.97 12.27 13.76
N THR A 201 13.94 13.60 13.61
CA THR A 201 12.72 14.39 13.79
C THR A 201 11.59 13.89 12.89
N ALA A 202 11.90 13.60 11.62
CA ALA A 202 10.93 13.02 10.68
C ALA A 202 10.37 11.68 11.16
N ALA A 203 11.22 10.79 11.69
CA ALA A 203 10.81 9.49 12.21
C ALA A 203 9.90 9.62 13.45
N GLU A 204 10.30 10.45 14.41
CA GLU A 204 9.53 10.70 15.64
C GLU A 204 8.17 11.32 15.33
N THR A 205 8.11 12.33 14.47
CA THR A 205 6.85 12.98 14.10
C THR A 205 5.93 12.04 13.30
N ALA A 206 6.48 11.11 12.52
CA ALA A 206 5.70 10.10 11.82
C ALA A 206 5.13 9.04 12.79
N ALA A 207 5.86 8.71 13.85
CA ALA A 207 5.47 7.75 14.86
C ALA A 207 4.49 8.32 15.90
N ASP A 208 4.46 9.63 16.11
CA ASP A 208 3.55 10.29 17.06
C ASP A 208 2.14 10.47 16.49
N PRO A 209 1.13 9.73 17.00
CA PRO A 209 -0.26 9.91 16.59
C PRO A 209 -0.87 11.23 17.10
N GLY A 210 -0.29 11.87 18.12
CA GLY A 210 -0.82 13.05 18.81
C GLY A 210 -0.35 14.40 18.26
N GLN A 211 0.75 14.45 17.50
CA GLN A 211 1.26 15.72 16.97
C GLN A 211 0.53 16.14 15.68
N PRO A 212 -0.09 17.35 15.65
CA PRO A 212 -0.61 17.88 14.41
C PRO A 212 0.53 18.32 13.50
N LEU A 213 0.67 17.64 12.36
CA LEU A 213 1.59 18.03 11.30
C LEU A 213 1.04 19.30 10.61
N ARG A 214 1.65 20.46 10.86
CA ARG A 214 1.27 21.72 10.22
C ARG A 214 1.72 21.71 8.75
N CYS A 215 0.77 21.53 7.83
CA CYS A 215 0.92 21.89 6.42
C CYS A 215 0.28 23.27 6.17
N PRO A 216 0.97 24.24 5.55
CA PRO A 216 0.41 25.58 5.30
C PRO A 216 -0.76 25.63 4.30
N HIS A 217 -1.14 24.52 3.66
CA HIS A 217 -2.01 24.55 2.46
C HIS A 217 -3.18 23.55 2.45
N ILE A 218 -3.59 22.96 3.58
CA ILE A 218 -4.74 22.05 3.59
C ILE A 218 -5.65 22.34 4.79
N ASN A 219 -6.90 22.77 4.50
CA ASN A 219 -7.89 23.22 5.48
C ASN A 219 -8.34 22.13 6.46
N ASN A 220 -8.67 22.55 7.68
CA ASN A 220 -8.97 21.78 8.90
C ASN A 220 -10.18 20.81 8.80
N GLY A 221 -10.01 19.67 8.14
CA GLY A 221 -10.85 18.49 8.29
C GLY A 221 -9.99 17.25 8.59
N ALA A 222 -10.51 16.26 9.31
CA ALA A 222 -9.78 15.00 9.58
C ALA A 222 -9.27 14.36 8.27
N LEU A 223 -10.06 14.41 7.20
CA LEU A 223 -9.70 13.95 5.86
C LEU A 223 -8.47 14.70 5.29
N SER A 224 -8.43 16.02 5.44
CA SER A 224 -7.33 16.90 5.01
C SER A 224 -6.07 16.72 5.84
N PHE A 225 -6.22 16.44 7.13
CA PHE A 225 -5.14 16.08 8.05
C PHE A 225 -4.48 14.76 7.61
N PHE A 226 -5.28 13.75 7.27
CA PHE A 226 -4.78 12.44 6.82
C PHE A 226 -4.25 12.45 5.38
N ILE A 227 -4.88 13.17 4.45
CA ILE A 227 -4.36 13.40 3.10
C ILE A 227 -3.05 14.20 3.18
N GLY A 228 -2.96 15.17 4.11
CA GLY A 228 -1.72 15.88 4.44
C GLY A 228 -0.63 14.95 4.97
N LYS A 229 -0.93 14.08 5.95
CA LYS A 229 0.03 13.11 6.50
C LYS A 229 0.46 12.05 5.49
N THR A 230 -0.43 11.54 4.64
CA THR A 230 -0.12 10.55 3.59
C THR A 230 0.64 11.15 2.42
N SER A 231 0.25 12.35 1.95
CA SER A 231 0.98 13.09 0.93
C SER A 231 2.35 13.53 1.44
N GLN A 232 2.45 13.99 2.70
CA GLN A 232 3.73 14.33 3.31
C GLN A 232 4.57 13.10 3.62
N ALA A 233 4.02 11.98 4.12
CA ALA A 233 4.81 10.75 4.27
C ALA A 233 5.39 10.32 2.92
N ARG A 234 4.59 10.38 1.85
CA ARG A 234 5.06 10.09 0.49
C ARG A 234 6.10 11.10 -0.01
N ILE A 235 5.92 12.40 0.24
CA ILE A 235 6.86 13.47 -0.12
C ILE A 235 8.14 13.37 0.70
N LEU A 236 8.05 13.11 2.01
CA LEU A 236 9.17 13.01 2.94
C LEU A 236 9.97 11.74 2.64
N THR A 237 9.33 10.60 2.43
CA THR A 237 10.01 9.38 1.96
C THR A 237 10.68 9.62 0.60
N ASN A 238 10.00 10.21 -0.39
CA ASN A 238 10.62 10.50 -1.69
C ASN A 238 11.76 11.52 -1.60
N ARG A 239 11.60 12.59 -0.81
CA ARG A 239 12.61 13.64 -0.62
C ARG A 239 13.82 13.10 0.14
N LEU A 240 13.62 12.30 1.16
CA LEU A 240 14.70 11.61 1.88
C LEU A 240 15.44 10.60 0.99
N LEU A 241 14.74 9.88 0.11
CA LEU A 241 15.37 9.01 -0.89
C LEU A 241 16.13 9.80 -1.97
N THR A 242 15.73 11.04 -2.25
CA THR A 242 16.40 11.93 -3.22
C THR A 242 17.63 12.61 -2.60
N ASP A 243 17.52 13.02 -1.33
CA ASP A 243 18.60 13.65 -0.55
C ASP A 243 19.67 12.62 -0.07
N TYR A 244 19.32 11.33 -0.07
CA TYR A 244 20.21 10.20 0.22
C TYR A 244 20.14 9.12 -0.89
N PRO A 245 20.71 9.38 -2.07
CA PRO A 245 20.56 8.51 -3.25
C PRO A 245 21.32 7.17 -3.18
N TYR A 246 22.06 6.89 -2.10
CA TYR A 246 22.84 5.66 -1.94
C TYR A 246 22.62 4.96 -0.59
N PRO A 247 21.48 4.29 -0.36
CA PRO A 247 21.48 3.10 0.48
C PRO A 247 22.29 1.99 -0.24
N PRO A 248 23.08 1.15 0.47
CA PRO A 248 23.89 0.12 -0.17
C PRO A 248 23.05 -0.82 -1.05
N ALA A 249 23.60 -1.21 -2.20
CA ALA A 249 22.99 -2.17 -3.10
C ALA A 249 22.75 -3.51 -2.38
N GLY A 250 21.48 -3.87 -2.15
CA GLY A 250 21.11 -5.18 -1.61
C GLY A 250 19.85 -5.25 -0.73
N THR A 251 19.33 -4.14 -0.20
CA THR A 251 18.44 -4.20 0.97
C THR A 251 16.93 -4.16 0.70
N ILE A 252 16.48 -4.12 -0.56
CA ILE A 252 15.04 -4.24 -0.89
C ILE A 252 14.87 -5.27 -2.00
N ARG A 253 15.26 -6.51 -1.71
CA ARG A 253 14.71 -7.66 -2.42
C ARG A 253 13.64 -8.24 -1.51
N ILE A 254 12.43 -8.41 -2.02
CA ILE A 254 11.40 -9.29 -1.41
C ILE A 254 12.15 -10.53 -0.92
N SER A 255 12.19 -10.74 0.40
CA SER A 255 12.88 -11.90 0.96
C SER A 255 12.37 -13.16 0.25
N ALA A 256 13.24 -14.16 0.03
CA ALA A 256 12.82 -15.40 -0.61
C ALA A 256 11.59 -16.02 0.10
N SER A 257 11.45 -15.79 1.41
CA SER A 257 10.29 -16.16 2.21
C SER A 257 9.00 -15.42 1.82
N ALA A 258 9.06 -14.10 1.57
CA ALA A 258 7.90 -13.33 1.11
C ALA A 258 7.50 -13.69 -0.33
N ARG A 259 8.47 -14.11 -1.17
CA ARG A 259 8.20 -14.63 -2.52
C ARG A 259 7.48 -15.98 -2.51
N SER A 260 7.83 -16.88 -1.58
CA SER A 260 7.13 -18.16 -1.37
C SER A 260 5.68 -17.93 -0.92
N ALA A 261 5.46 -17.00 0.03
CA ALA A 261 4.11 -16.64 0.49
C ALA A 261 3.24 -16.01 -0.62
N LEU A 262 3.83 -15.24 -1.55
CA LEU A 262 3.14 -14.64 -2.70
C LEU A 262 2.90 -15.60 -3.87
N THR A 263 3.63 -16.72 -3.97
CA THR A 263 3.55 -17.65 -5.11
C THR A 263 2.90 -18.99 -4.78
N GLY A 264 2.48 -19.21 -3.54
CA GLY A 264 1.79 -20.44 -3.11
C GLY A 264 2.62 -21.71 -3.20
N ARG A 265 3.94 -21.62 -3.44
CA ARG A 265 4.83 -22.79 -3.47
C ARG A 265 5.34 -23.08 -2.06
N ASN A 266 4.69 -24.03 -1.40
CA ASN A 266 5.29 -24.77 -0.29
C ASN A 266 6.54 -25.50 -0.81
N THR A 267 7.74 -25.08 -0.40
CA THR A 267 8.92 -25.92 -0.51
C THR A 267 8.80 -27.02 0.55
N SER A 268 8.24 -28.17 0.17
CA SER A 268 8.34 -29.39 0.96
C SER A 268 9.82 -29.77 1.07
N ILE A 269 10.35 -29.69 2.29
CA ILE A 269 11.64 -30.27 2.63
C ILE A 269 11.47 -31.78 2.50
N ALA A 270 12.18 -32.38 1.54
CA ALA A 270 12.28 -33.82 1.40
C ALA A 270 12.96 -34.39 2.65
N ALA A 271 12.26 -35.31 3.33
CA ALA A 271 12.80 -36.09 4.42
C ALA A 271 13.92 -37.01 3.90
N ALA A 272 15.11 -36.88 4.49
CA ALA A 272 16.18 -37.85 4.34
C ALA A 272 15.73 -39.20 4.95
N LYS A 273 15.83 -40.29 4.19
CA LYS A 273 15.80 -41.65 4.72
C LYS A 273 17.20 -41.99 5.25
N PRO A 274 17.35 -42.57 6.45
CA PRO A 274 18.54 -43.30 6.79
C PRO A 274 18.45 -44.74 6.26
N SER A 275 19.61 -45.26 5.89
CA SER A 275 19.92 -46.67 5.66
C SER A 275 19.62 -47.55 6.87
#